data_AF-A0A373MZ51-F1
#
_entry.id   AF-A0A373MZ51-F1
#
_cell.length_a   1.000
_cell.length_b   1.000
_cell.length_c   1.000
_cell.angle_alpha   90.00
_cell.angle_beta   90.00
_cell.angle_gamma   90.00
#
_symmetry.space_group_name_H-M   'P 1'
#
loop_
_entity.id
_entity.type
_entity.pdbx_description
1 polymer ?
#
loop_
_entity_poly.entity_id
_entity_poly.type
_entity_poly.pdbx_seq_one_letter_code
_entity_poly.pdbx_strand_id
1 'polypeptide(L)'
;MNLKDEKILSAFEEKQSITGVHKITGYNWQQIAKVLSTYGIVANDTHEIILNLYDRGKNAKEISEITGYAETTVHAYLPRVRPAYNENISENAKRIKKYRQNK
;
A
#
# COMPACT_ATOMS: atom_id res chain seq x y z
N MET A 1 7.09 -4.06 11.98
CA MET A 1 7.35 -3.14 10.85
C MET A 1 8.55 -3.69 10.06
N ASN A 2 8.63 -3.47 8.73
CA ASN A 2 9.77 -3.97 7.94
C ASN A 2 10.75 -2.82 7.62
N LEU A 3 12.02 -3.15 7.33
CA LEU A 3 13.08 -2.16 7.09
C LEU A 3 12.76 -1.13 5.99
N LYS A 4 11.99 -1.53 4.98
CA LYS A 4 11.57 -0.62 3.92
C LYS A 4 10.56 0.41 4.44
N ASP A 5 9.59 -0.05 5.22
CA ASP A 5 8.59 0.83 5.80
C ASP A 5 9.25 1.86 6.74
N GLU A 6 10.22 1.44 7.56
CA GLU A 6 10.99 2.32 8.45
C GLU A 6 11.69 3.44 7.70
N LYS A 7 12.40 3.10 6.61
CA LYS A 7 13.09 4.09 5.78
C LYS A 7 12.12 5.10 5.15
N ILE A 8 10.95 4.64 4.71
CA ILE A 8 9.94 5.51 4.11
C ILE A 8 9.33 6.46 5.14
N LEU A 9 9.00 5.95 6.33
CA LEU A 9 8.41 6.75 7.40
C LEU A 9 9.40 7.81 7.92
N SER A 10 10.64 7.41 8.20
CA SER A 10 11.69 8.34 8.64
C SER A 10 11.98 9.43 7.60
N ALA A 11 12.03 9.08 6.30
CA ALA A 11 12.21 10.08 5.25
C ALA A 11 10.98 11.00 5.11
N PHE A 12 9.77 10.51 5.41
CA PHE A 12 8.56 11.32 5.35
C PHE A 12 8.48 12.32 6.51
N GLU A 13 8.93 11.93 7.71
CA GLU A 13 9.05 12.85 8.84
C GLU A 13 9.89 14.09 8.49
N GLU A 14 10.98 13.92 7.73
CA GLU A 14 11.85 15.03 7.32
C GLU A 14 11.28 15.89 6.18
N LYS A 15 10.66 15.30 5.16
CA LYS A 15 10.28 16.01 3.91
C LYS A 15 8.79 16.29 3.74
N GLN A 16 7.92 15.64 4.52
CA GLN A 16 6.46 15.79 4.51
C GLN A 16 5.83 15.76 3.10
N SER A 17 6.44 15.03 2.17
CA SER A 17 5.98 14.93 0.79
C SER A 17 6.47 13.66 0.11
N ILE A 18 5.63 13.06 -0.73
CA ILE A 18 5.98 11.84 -1.48
C ILE A 18 7.20 12.06 -2.38
N THR A 19 7.25 13.22 -3.07
CA THR A 19 8.38 13.58 -3.93
C THR A 19 9.67 13.75 -3.13
N GLY A 20 9.60 14.32 -1.93
CA GLY A 20 10.76 14.42 -1.04
C GLY A 20 11.26 13.05 -0.59
N VAL A 21 10.37 12.15 -0.18
CA VAL A 21 10.71 10.77 0.18
C VAL A 21 11.32 10.01 -0.98
N HIS A 22 10.79 10.19 -2.20
CA HIS A 22 11.35 9.58 -3.39
C HIS A 22 12.80 10.01 -3.62
N LYS A 23 13.11 11.31 -3.46
CA LYS A 23 14.48 11.84 -3.62
C LYS A 23 15.46 11.28 -2.60
N ILE A 24 15.03 10.99 -1.38
CA ILE A 24 15.88 10.41 -0.31
C ILE A 24 16.08 8.90 -0.50
N THR A 25 14.97 8.20 -0.73
CA THR A 25 14.94 6.73 -0.62
C THR A 25 15.05 6.00 -1.96
N GLY A 26 14.78 6.69 -3.06
CA GLY A 26 14.67 6.10 -4.41
C GLY A 26 13.42 5.25 -4.62
N TYR A 27 12.53 5.10 -3.63
CA TYR A 27 11.34 4.25 -3.78
C TYR A 27 10.30 4.88 -4.71
N ASN A 28 9.60 4.04 -5.47
CA ASN A 28 8.51 4.48 -6.34
C ASN A 28 7.38 5.14 -5.52
N TRP A 29 6.77 6.19 -6.05
CA TRP A 29 5.73 6.98 -5.37
C TRP A 29 4.56 6.12 -4.89
N GLN A 30 4.16 5.11 -5.67
CA GLN A 30 3.06 4.21 -5.29
C GLN A 30 3.42 3.37 -4.07
N GLN A 31 4.69 2.98 -3.95
CA GLN A 31 5.16 2.21 -2.80
C GLN A 31 5.22 3.09 -1.55
N ILE A 32 5.65 4.35 -1.71
CA ILE A 32 5.66 5.34 -0.65
C ILE A 32 4.23 5.59 -0.17
N ALA A 33 3.32 5.98 -1.07
CA ALA A 33 1.90 6.20 -0.78
C ALA A 33 1.30 5.00 -0.04
N LYS A 34 1.50 3.79 -0.57
CA LYS A 34 1.01 2.55 0.02
C LYS A 34 1.50 2.32 1.44
N VAL A 35 2.76 2.64 1.74
CA VAL A 35 3.29 2.56 3.10
C VAL A 35 2.59 3.59 3.97
N LEU A 36 2.55 4.86 3.57
CA LEU A 36 1.89 5.92 4.33
C LEU A 36 0.43 5.56 4.66
N SER A 37 -0.35 5.09 3.68
CA SER A 37 -1.73 4.62 3.88
C SER A 37 -1.81 3.46 4.87
N THR A 38 -0.86 2.52 4.82
CA THR A 38 -0.81 1.38 5.75
C THR A 38 -0.63 1.82 7.21
N TYR A 39 0.08 2.94 7.44
CA TYR A 39 0.32 3.51 8.78
C TYR A 39 -0.64 4.65 9.11
N GLY A 40 -1.70 4.87 8.32
CA GLY A 40 -2.69 5.92 8.56
C GLY A 40 -2.20 7.35 8.33
N ILE A 41 -1.10 7.53 7.59
CA ILE A 41 -0.53 8.84 7.30
C ILE A 41 -1.09 9.36 5.98
N VAL A 42 -1.81 10.48 6.05
CA VAL A 42 -2.31 11.21 4.89
C VAL A 42 -1.17 12.03 4.29
N ALA A 43 -0.99 11.92 2.97
CA ALA A 43 0.16 12.50 2.28
C ALA A 43 -0.18 13.80 1.52
N ASN A 44 -1.46 13.98 1.15
CA ASN A 44 -2.01 15.12 0.44
C ASN A 44 -3.55 14.99 0.38
N ASP A 45 -4.23 16.03 -0.09
CA ASP A 45 -5.69 16.09 -0.18
C ASP A 45 -6.30 14.95 -1.04
N THR A 46 -5.64 14.59 -2.14
CA THR A 46 -6.09 13.45 -2.97
C THR A 46 -6.10 12.14 -2.18
N HIS A 47 -5.05 11.92 -1.38
CA HIS A 47 -4.96 10.75 -0.50
C HIS A 47 -6.10 10.77 0.53
N GLU A 48 -6.38 11.92 1.13
CA GLU A 48 -7.46 12.10 2.09
C GLU A 48 -8.84 11.78 1.51
N ILE A 49 -9.13 12.29 0.31
CA ILE A 49 -10.41 12.03 -0.38
C ILE A 49 -10.59 10.54 -0.65
N ILE A 50 -9.54 9.87 -1.15
CA ILE A 50 -9.58 8.44 -1.44
C ILE A 50 -9.82 7.62 -0.17
N LEU A 51 -9.13 7.92 0.93
CA LEU A 51 -9.31 7.23 2.20
C LEU A 51 -10.71 7.45 2.78
N ASN A 52 -11.22 8.68 2.75
CA ASN A 52 -12.59 8.99 3.21
C ASN A 52 -13.67 8.21 2.44
N LEU A 53 -13.51 8.02 1.13
CA LEU A 53 -14.44 7.21 0.35
C LEU A 53 -14.31 5.72 0.69
N TYR A 54 -13.08 5.25 0.88
CA TYR A 54 -12.81 3.87 1.30
C TYR A 54 -13.42 3.55 2.66
N ASP A 55 -13.29 4.45 3.63
CA ASP A 55 -13.86 4.32 4.98
C ASP A 55 -15.40 4.31 4.97
N ARG A 56 -16.02 4.91 3.95
CA ARG A 56 -17.46 4.83 3.68
C ARG A 56 -17.88 3.52 2.98
N GLY A 57 -16.95 2.57 2.83
CA GLY A 57 -17.20 1.24 2.25
C GLY A 57 -17.14 1.20 0.72
N LYS A 58 -16.61 2.24 0.06
CA LYS A 58 -16.44 2.23 -1.40
C LYS A 58 -15.26 1.36 -1.81
N ASN A 59 -15.45 0.55 -2.85
CA ASN A 59 -14.37 -0.23 -3.44
C ASN A 59 -13.52 0.62 -4.41
N ALA A 60 -12.34 0.14 -4.79
CA ALA A 60 -11.40 0.91 -5.62
C ALA A 60 -11.98 1.36 -6.97
N LYS A 61 -12.86 0.56 -7.57
CA LYS A 61 -13.54 0.90 -8.82
C LYS A 61 -14.56 2.01 -8.61
N GLU A 62 -15.41 1.92 -7.59
CA GLU A 62 -16.35 3.00 -7.25
C GLU A 62 -15.62 4.31 -6.92
N ILE A 63 -14.51 4.24 -6.19
CA ILE A 63 -13.69 5.42 -5.88
C ILE A 63 -13.13 6.02 -7.17
N SER A 64 -12.60 5.18 -8.06
CA SER A 64 -12.10 5.62 -9.38
C SER A 64 -13.17 6.33 -10.19
N GLU A 65 -14.39 5.80 -10.22
CA GLU A 65 -15.55 6.39 -10.90
C GLU A 65 -15.98 7.73 -10.26
N ILE A 66 -15.96 7.83 -8.93
CA ILE A 66 -16.34 9.04 -8.20
C ILE A 66 -15.30 10.17 -8.35
N THR A 67 -14.01 9.85 -8.25
CA THR A 67 -12.95 10.85 -8.23
C THR A 67 -12.34 11.13 -9.61
N GLY A 68 -12.60 10.27 -10.60
CA GLY A 68 -11.97 10.32 -11.92
C GLY A 68 -10.49 9.90 -11.95
N TYR A 69 -9.95 9.39 -10.84
CA TYR A 69 -8.57 8.90 -10.80
C TYR A 69 -8.49 7.47 -11.32
N ALA A 70 -7.39 7.11 -11.98
CA ALA A 70 -7.16 5.74 -12.39
C ALA A 70 -7.17 4.78 -11.17
N GLU A 71 -7.72 3.58 -11.35
CA GLU A 71 -7.75 2.54 -10.30
C GLU A 71 -6.36 2.25 -9.73
N THR A 72 -5.29 2.34 -10.54
CA THR A 72 -3.91 2.17 -10.08
C THR A 72 -3.48 3.23 -9.08
N THR A 73 -3.93 4.48 -9.24
CA THR A 73 -3.70 5.58 -8.31
C THR A 73 -4.50 5.38 -7.03
N VAL A 74 -5.79 5.01 -7.16
CA VAL A 74 -6.64 4.67 -6.00
C VAL A 74 -5.98 3.56 -5.20
N HIS A 75 -5.61 2.46 -5.86
CA HIS A 75 -4.91 1.37 -5.22
C HIS A 75 -3.62 1.82 -4.56
N ALA A 76 -2.83 2.75 -5.09
CA ALA A 76 -1.62 3.21 -4.41
C ALA A 76 -1.92 3.84 -3.04
N TYR A 77 -3.03 4.58 -2.92
CA TYR A 77 -3.44 5.30 -1.71
C TYR A 77 -4.30 4.50 -0.73
N LEU A 78 -4.70 3.26 -1.05
CA LEU A 78 -5.37 2.39 -0.10
C LEU A 78 -4.36 1.68 0.84
N PRO A 79 -4.70 1.39 2.10
CA PRO A 79 -3.84 0.61 2.99
C PRO A 79 -3.54 -0.79 2.43
N ARG A 80 -2.41 -1.40 2.83
CA ARG A 80 -2.10 -2.79 2.47
C ARG A 80 -3.01 -3.74 3.24
N VAL A 81 -3.80 -4.52 2.52
CA VAL A 81 -4.47 -5.70 3.07
C VAL A 81 -3.55 -6.90 2.86
N ARG A 82 -2.95 -7.42 3.93
CA ARG A 82 -2.25 -8.71 3.89
C ARG A 82 -3.14 -9.75 4.57
N PRO A 83 -3.50 -10.85 3.89
CA PRO A 83 -4.05 -12.00 4.60
C PRO A 83 -2.99 -12.51 5.58
N ALA A 84 -3.43 -13.07 6.70
CA ALA A 84 -2.50 -13.67 7.65
C ALA A 84 -1.66 -14.75 6.95
N TYR A 85 -0.37 -14.74 7.27
CA TYR A 85 0.59 -15.61 6.61
C TYR A 85 0.27 -17.08 6.93
N ASN A 86 0.23 -17.94 5.91
CA ASN A 86 -0.26 -19.33 5.98
C ASN A 86 -1.76 -19.52 6.26
N GLU A 87 -2.58 -18.46 6.25
CA GLU A 87 -4.03 -18.61 6.21
C GLU A 87 -4.51 -18.64 4.76
N ASN A 88 -5.53 -19.47 4.47
CA ASN A 88 -6.10 -19.64 3.12
C ASN A 88 -5.08 -20.08 2.04
N ILE A 89 -4.12 -20.94 2.41
CA ILE A 89 -3.14 -21.49 1.46
C ILE A 89 -3.86 -22.30 0.38
N SER A 90 -3.69 -21.90 -0.88
CA SER A 90 -4.22 -22.67 -2.01
C SER A 90 -3.58 -24.06 -2.09
N GLU A 91 -4.29 -25.05 -2.64
CA GLU A 91 -3.77 -26.40 -2.81
C GLU A 91 -2.44 -26.42 -3.60
N ASN A 92 -2.29 -25.52 -4.58
CA ASN A 92 -1.04 -25.38 -5.32
C ASN A 92 0.12 -24.92 -4.42
N ALA A 93 -0.11 -23.93 -3.56
CA ALA A 93 0.91 -23.45 -2.63
C ALA A 93 1.32 -24.52 -1.60
N LYS A 94 0.37 -25.37 -1.15
CA LYS A 94 0.69 -26.55 -0.32
C LYS A 94 1.59 -27.55 -1.06
N ARG A 95 1.30 -27.86 -2.33
CA ARG A 95 2.10 -28.76 -3.16
C ARG A 95 3.53 -28.25 -3.35
N ILE A 96 3.71 -26.96 -3.69
CA ILE A 96 5.02 -26.35 -3.87
C ILE A 96 5.85 -26.40 -2.57
N LYS A 97 5.22 -26.09 -1.42
CA LYS A 97 5.89 -26.18 -0.11
C LYS A 97 6.39 -27.59 0.18
N LYS A 98 5.55 -28.61 -0.04
CA LYS A 98 5.92 -30.02 0.13
C LYS A 98 7.10 -30.43 -0.74
N TYR A 99 7.12 -30.01 -2.02
CA TYR A 99 8.25 -30.29 -2.91
C TYR A 99 9.57 -29.64 -2.41
N ARG A 100 9.52 -28.37 -2.01
CA ARG A 100 10.71 -27.65 -1.51
C ARG A 100 11.25 -28.20 -0.20
N GLN A 101 10.40 -28.78 0.65
CA GLN A 101 10.81 -29.42 1.91
C GLN A 101 11.47 -30.79 1.73
N ASN A 102 11.21 -31.44 0.59
CA ASN A 102 11.78 -32.75 0.25
C ASN A 102 13.02 -32.62 -0.65
N LYS A 103 13.56 -31.42 -0.81
CA LYS A 103 14.78 -31.11 -1.55
C LYS A 103 15.87 -30.70 -0.57
#